data_AF-A0A6A4IG68-F1
#
_entry.id   AF-A0A6A4IG68-F1
#
_cell.length_a   1.000
_cell.length_b   1.000
_cell.length_c   1.000
_cell.angle_alpha   90.00
_cell.angle_beta   90.00
_cell.angle_gamma   90.00
#
_symmetry.space_group_name_H-M   'P 1'
#
loop_
_entity.id
_entity.type
_entity.pdbx_description
1 polymer ?
#
loop_
_entity_poly.entity_id
_entity_poly.type
_entity_poly.pdbx_seq_one_letter_code
_entity_poly.pdbx_strand_id
1 'polypeptide(L)'
;MSDSNVVLYYEPTGCNCDGTQYTQADINAAGAKALQLASEKKTVGKDKYPHVYNDYEKFSFQHANKPYLEFPMERNGGAYSGEGSPGADRLVIGSIAEDFSSAVYCAVITHDGQKDDGFVECADDTLNPRG
;
A
#
# COMPACT_ATOMS: atom_id res chain seq x y z
N MET A 1 -17.45 11.51 -8.72
CA MET A 1 -16.28 10.69 -8.37
C MET A 1 -16.79 9.27 -8.37
N SER A 2 -16.29 8.42 -9.25
CA SER A 2 -16.76 7.04 -9.35
C SER A 2 -16.20 6.29 -8.15
N ASP A 3 -17.03 6.12 -7.12
CA ASP A 3 -16.83 5.12 -6.08
C ASP A 3 -16.89 3.75 -6.75
N SER A 4 -15.79 3.33 -7.35
CA SER A 4 -15.58 1.91 -7.56
C SER A 4 -15.47 1.32 -6.17
N ASN A 5 -16.47 0.53 -5.75
CA ASN A 5 -16.47 -0.23 -4.50
C ASN A 5 -15.32 -1.26 -4.53
N VAL A 6 -14.11 -0.77 -4.32
CA VAL A 6 -12.91 -1.59 -4.25
C VAL A 6 -12.89 -2.24 -2.88
N VAL A 7 -12.69 -3.56 -2.84
CA VAL A 7 -12.58 -4.30 -1.59
C VAL A 7 -11.13 -4.65 -1.33
N LEU A 8 -10.59 -4.15 -0.21
CA LEU A 8 -9.29 -4.56 0.31
C LEU A 8 -9.50 -5.60 1.43
N TYR A 9 -9.13 -6.85 1.17
CA TYR A 9 -9.27 -7.93 2.15
C TYR A 9 -8.13 -7.91 3.17
N TYR A 10 -8.46 -8.27 4.42
CA TYR A 10 -7.52 -8.39 5.55
C TYR A 10 -6.86 -7.07 5.97
N GLU A 11 -7.45 -5.93 5.60
CA GLU A 11 -6.94 -4.64 6.03
C GLU A 11 -7.04 -4.46 7.55
N PRO A 12 -6.02 -3.84 8.18
CA PRO A 12 -6.06 -3.52 9.60
C PRO A 12 -6.97 -2.31 9.88
N THR A 13 -7.29 -2.08 11.15
CA THR A 13 -8.02 -0.86 11.54
C THR A 13 -7.11 0.38 11.54
N GLY A 14 -5.80 0.17 11.48
CA GLY A 14 -4.76 1.18 11.30
C GLY A 14 -3.37 0.57 11.42
N CYS A 15 -2.34 1.37 11.15
CA CYS A 15 -0.95 0.95 11.33
C CYS A 15 -0.06 2.09 11.83
N ASN A 16 1.12 1.72 12.34
CA ASN A 16 2.16 2.61 12.86
C ASN A 16 3.47 2.38 12.11
N CYS A 17 3.89 3.37 11.34
CA CYS A 17 5.16 3.41 10.62
C CYS A 17 6.13 4.36 11.35
N ASP A 18 6.98 3.81 12.22
CA ASP A 18 7.98 4.56 13.01
C ASP A 18 7.44 5.84 13.69
N GLY A 19 6.24 5.75 14.26
CA GLY A 19 5.54 6.86 14.93
C GLY A 19 4.51 7.60 14.06
N THR A 20 4.48 7.35 12.75
CA THR A 20 3.43 7.84 11.85
C THR A 20 2.21 6.93 11.92
N GLN A 21 1.08 7.46 12.37
CA GLN A 21 -0.18 6.72 12.48
C GLN A 21 -1.00 6.86 11.20
N TYR A 22 -1.45 5.72 10.67
CA TYR A 22 -2.43 5.63 9.59
C TYR A 22 -3.70 4.93 10.07
N THR A 23 -4.83 5.40 9.57
CA THR A 23 -6.15 4.81 9.82
C THR A 23 -6.51 3.83 8.70
N GLN A 24 -7.50 2.97 8.95
CA GLN A 24 -8.10 2.14 7.90
C GLN A 24 -8.58 2.94 6.69
N ALA A 25 -9.04 4.19 6.89
CA ALA A 25 -9.46 5.06 5.80
C ALA A 25 -8.28 5.50 4.91
N ASP A 26 -7.11 5.72 5.50
CA ASP A 26 -5.88 6.05 4.76
C ASP A 26 -5.43 4.87 3.89
N ILE A 27 -5.44 3.67 4.47
CA ILE A 27 -5.08 2.41 3.80
C ILE A 27 -6.04 2.15 2.64
N ASN A 28 -7.35 2.28 2.88
CA ASN A 28 -8.37 2.14 1.85
C ASN A 28 -8.21 3.16 0.72
N ALA A 29 -7.94 4.43 1.04
CA ALA A 29 -7.76 5.46 0.03
C ALA A 29 -6.56 5.16 -0.88
N ALA A 30 -5.43 4.73 -0.31
CA ALA A 30 -4.26 4.30 -1.07
C ALA A 30 -4.56 3.07 -1.93
N GLY A 31 -5.18 2.03 -1.37
CA GLY A 31 -5.51 0.79 -2.07
C GLY A 31 -6.50 1.01 -3.23
N ALA A 32 -7.55 1.77 -2.98
CA ALA A 32 -8.53 2.14 -4.02
C ALA A 32 -7.87 2.94 -5.15
N LYS A 33 -6.96 3.87 -4.82
CA LYS A 33 -6.27 4.66 -5.84
C LYS A 33 -5.30 3.82 -6.67
N ALA A 34 -4.55 2.92 -6.02
CA ALA A 34 -3.66 1.99 -6.69
C ALA A 34 -4.44 1.11 -7.69
N LEU A 35 -5.53 0.48 -7.25
CA LEU A 35 -6.34 -0.38 -8.11
C LEU A 35 -7.02 0.38 -9.25
N GLN A 36 -7.52 1.60 -8.99
CA GLN A 36 -8.03 2.48 -10.05
C GLN A 36 -6.96 2.72 -11.13
N LEU A 37 -5.78 3.18 -10.74
CA LEU A 37 -4.70 3.51 -11.68
C LEU A 37 -4.22 2.26 -12.45
N ALA A 38 -4.11 1.13 -11.77
CA ALA A 38 -3.75 -0.15 -12.39
C ALA A 38 -4.80 -0.59 -13.42
N SER A 39 -6.10 -0.47 -13.11
CA SER A 39 -7.20 -0.76 -14.03
C SER A 39 -7.15 0.08 -15.31
N GLU A 40 -6.71 1.34 -15.18
CA GLU A 40 -6.57 2.30 -16.27
C GLU A 40 -5.22 2.18 -17.00
N LYS A 41 -4.31 1.30 -16.53
CA LYS A 41 -2.92 1.19 -16.98
C LYS A 41 -2.18 2.54 -16.91
N LYS A 42 -2.46 3.33 -15.88
CA LYS A 42 -1.86 4.64 -15.61
C LYS A 42 -0.97 4.59 -14.38
N THR A 43 -0.07 5.55 -14.31
CA THR A 43 0.78 5.79 -13.15
C THR A 43 0.89 7.29 -12.87
N VAL A 44 1.26 7.63 -11.64
CA VAL A 44 1.43 9.01 -11.17
C VAL A 44 2.81 9.20 -10.52
N GLY A 45 3.27 10.44 -10.48
CA GLY A 45 4.57 10.80 -9.92
C GLY A 45 5.75 10.37 -10.80
N LYS A 46 6.94 10.85 -10.42
CA LYS A 46 8.20 10.54 -11.13
C LYS A 46 8.55 9.05 -11.09
N ASP A 47 8.20 8.37 -10.00
CA ASP A 47 8.54 6.96 -9.76
C ASP A 47 7.44 6.00 -10.29
N LYS A 48 6.38 6.56 -10.88
CA LYS A 48 5.32 5.84 -11.61
C LYS A 48 4.51 4.87 -10.72
N TYR A 49 3.88 5.39 -9.67
CA TYR A 49 2.98 4.60 -8.82
C TYR A 49 1.57 4.43 -9.42
N PRO A 50 0.88 3.30 -9.19
CA PRO A 50 1.41 2.09 -8.57
C PRO A 50 2.38 1.39 -9.51
N HIS A 51 3.37 0.70 -8.94
CA HIS A 51 4.25 -0.19 -9.70
C HIS A 51 4.45 -1.49 -8.95
N VAL A 52 5.08 -2.45 -9.64
CA VAL A 52 5.37 -3.76 -9.08
C VAL A 52 6.31 -3.62 -7.89
N TYR A 53 5.90 -4.17 -6.76
CA TYR A 53 6.74 -4.36 -5.59
C TYR A 53 7.43 -5.74 -5.68
N ASN A 54 8.76 -5.73 -5.68
CA ASN A 54 9.54 -6.95 -5.61
C ASN A 54 10.08 -7.06 -4.19
N ASP A 55 9.48 -7.96 -3.41
CA ASP A 55 9.85 -8.23 -2.02
C ASP A 55 11.29 -8.80 -1.92
N TYR A 56 12.29 -7.91 -1.86
CA TYR A 56 13.70 -8.26 -1.71
C TYR A 56 14.08 -8.45 -0.24
N GLU A 57 13.32 -7.84 0.66
CA GLU A 57 13.33 -7.93 2.10
C GLU A 57 12.89 -9.32 2.60
N LYS A 58 12.08 -10.01 1.79
CA LYS A 58 11.51 -11.35 2.06
C LYS A 58 10.48 -11.34 3.19
N PHE A 59 9.60 -10.36 3.17
CA PHE A 59 8.43 -10.32 4.04
C PHE A 59 7.50 -11.51 3.79
N SER A 60 6.70 -11.85 4.80
CA SER A 60 5.92 -13.08 4.80
C SER A 60 4.43 -12.80 4.48
N PHE A 61 4.10 -12.56 3.21
CA PHE A 61 2.72 -12.33 2.75
C PHE A 61 1.96 -13.63 2.46
N GLN A 62 1.82 -14.53 3.44
CA GLN A 62 1.31 -15.91 3.23
C GLN A 62 -0.12 -15.99 2.66
N HIS A 63 -0.92 -14.96 2.88
CA HIS A 63 -2.31 -14.85 2.43
C HIS A 63 -2.47 -14.14 1.08
N ALA A 64 -1.37 -13.68 0.46
CA ALA A 64 -1.38 -12.95 -0.79
C ALA A 64 -0.41 -13.52 -1.84
N ASN A 65 -0.84 -13.56 -3.10
CA ASN A 65 -0.04 -14.03 -4.22
C ASN A 65 0.50 -12.87 -5.05
N LYS A 66 1.68 -13.06 -5.65
CA LYS A 66 2.26 -12.16 -6.66
C LYS A 66 1.38 -12.07 -7.92
N PRO A 67 1.46 -10.98 -8.70
CA PRO A 67 2.31 -9.80 -8.49
C PRO A 67 1.82 -8.93 -7.33
N TYR A 68 2.77 -8.28 -6.65
CA TYR A 68 2.47 -7.25 -5.66
C TYR A 68 2.57 -5.87 -6.29
N LEU A 69 1.74 -4.93 -5.84
CA LEU A 69 1.85 -3.51 -6.17
C LEU A 69 2.13 -2.71 -4.91
N GLU A 70 2.95 -1.67 -5.03
CA GLU A 70 3.13 -0.66 -3.99
C GLU A 70 2.52 0.68 -4.39
N PHE A 71 2.04 1.43 -3.40
CA PHE A 71 1.52 2.78 -3.57
C PHE A 71 1.81 3.66 -2.34
N PRO A 72 2.14 4.96 -2.49
CA PRO A 72 2.46 5.82 -1.36
C PRO A 72 1.28 6.04 -0.42
N MET A 73 1.57 6.04 0.89
CA MET A 73 0.60 6.31 1.93
C MET A 73 0.45 7.81 2.19
N GLU A 74 -0.79 8.26 2.34
CA GLU A 74 -1.16 9.62 2.73
C GLU A 74 -2.07 9.59 3.95
N ARG A 75 -2.18 10.69 4.68
CA ARG A 75 -3.04 10.80 5.88
C ARG A 75 -4.34 11.53 5.58
N ASN A 76 -5.31 11.40 6.48
CA ASN A 76 -6.62 12.06 6.46
C ASN A 76 -7.53 11.57 5.31
N GLY A 77 -7.45 10.30 4.96
CA GLY A 77 -8.20 9.66 3.85
C GLY A 77 -7.76 10.14 2.48
N GLY A 78 -6.58 10.77 2.38
CA GLY A 78 -5.99 11.20 1.12
C GLY A 78 -5.38 10.03 0.35
N ALA A 79 -5.18 10.22 -0.95
CA ALA A 79 -4.37 9.33 -1.77
C ALA A 79 -3.36 10.16 -2.56
N TYR A 80 -2.13 9.64 -2.70
CA TYR A 80 -1.05 10.33 -3.38
C TYR A 80 -1.45 10.71 -4.82
N SER A 81 -1.28 11.98 -5.16
CA SER A 81 -1.71 12.54 -6.46
C SER A 81 -0.65 12.39 -7.56
N GLY A 82 0.60 12.08 -7.19
CA GLY A 82 1.76 12.19 -8.07
C GLY A 82 2.50 13.51 -7.98
N GLU A 83 1.97 14.48 -7.22
CA GLU A 83 2.65 15.75 -6.99
C GLU A 83 3.53 15.68 -5.76
N GLY A 84 4.76 16.20 -5.85
CA GLY A 84 5.69 16.23 -4.73
C GLY A 84 6.31 14.87 -4.41
N SER A 85 6.85 14.76 -3.20
CA SER A 85 7.52 13.55 -2.72
C SER A 85 6.49 12.49 -2.32
N PRO A 86 6.71 11.19 -2.64
CA PRO A 86 5.85 10.10 -2.17
C PRO A 86 6.02 9.78 -0.68
N GLY A 87 6.92 10.46 0.05
CA GLY A 87 7.23 10.10 1.44
C GLY A 87 7.92 8.73 1.57
N ALA A 88 8.06 8.24 2.79
CA ALA A 88 8.75 6.99 3.12
C ALA A 88 7.83 5.75 3.06
N ASP A 89 6.53 5.94 3.25
CA ASP A 89 5.61 4.85 3.57
C ASP A 89 4.86 4.35 2.32
N ARG A 90 4.70 3.03 2.21
CA ARG A 90 4.04 2.37 1.07
C ARG A 90 3.02 1.36 1.55
N LEU A 91 1.83 1.36 0.96
CA LEU A 91 0.93 0.22 1.00
C LEU A 91 1.39 -0.81 -0.02
N VAL A 92 1.47 -2.08 0.39
CA VAL A 92 1.66 -3.23 -0.50
C VAL A 92 0.37 -4.03 -0.59
N ILE A 93 -0.09 -4.30 -1.81
CA ILE A 93 -1.25 -5.15 -2.10
C ILE A 93 -0.87 -6.31 -3.03
N GLY A 94 -1.56 -7.44 -2.87
CA GLY A 94 -1.37 -8.66 -3.66
C GLY A 94 -2.70 -9.34 -3.96
N SER A 95 -2.65 -10.52 -4.58
CA SER A 95 -3.85 -11.28 -5.01
C SER A 95 -4.89 -10.37 -5.68
N ILE A 96 -4.42 -9.50 -6.58
CA ILE A 96 -5.26 -8.49 -7.24
C ILE A 96 -6.22 -9.21 -8.19
N ALA A 97 -7.52 -8.91 -8.08
CA ALA A 97 -8.53 -9.44 -8.98
C ALA A 97 -8.30 -8.96 -10.43
N GLU A 98 -8.61 -9.81 -11.41
CA GLU A 98 -8.38 -9.49 -12.84
C GLU A 98 -9.13 -8.22 -13.31
N ASP A 99 -10.27 -7.91 -12.67
CA ASP A 99 -11.09 -6.73 -12.94
C ASP A 99 -10.73 -5.53 -12.04
N PHE A 100 -9.70 -5.64 -11.21
CA PHE A 100 -9.24 -4.64 -10.24
C PHE A 100 -10.31 -4.21 -9.21
N SER A 101 -11.36 -5.01 -9.02
CA SER A 101 -12.41 -4.75 -8.03
C SER A 101 -11.97 -5.05 -6.59
N SER A 102 -10.91 -5.85 -6.43
CA SER A 102 -10.40 -6.20 -5.11
C SER A 102 -8.92 -6.58 -5.12
N ALA A 103 -8.32 -6.54 -3.92
CA ALA A 103 -7.00 -7.05 -3.64
C ALA A 103 -6.91 -7.50 -2.18
N VAL A 104 -5.78 -8.12 -1.83
CA VAL A 104 -5.44 -8.50 -0.46
C VAL A 104 -4.38 -7.53 0.07
N TYR A 105 -4.63 -6.95 1.24
CA TYR A 105 -3.63 -6.19 2.00
C TYR A 105 -2.46 -7.11 2.36
N CYS A 106 -1.23 -6.70 2.02
CA CYS A 106 -0.01 -7.43 2.38
C CYS A 106 0.61 -6.81 3.64
N ALA A 107 0.99 -5.53 3.54
CA ALA A 107 1.58 -4.75 4.63
C ALA A 107 1.52 -3.25 4.27
N VAL A 108 1.67 -2.39 5.27
CA VAL A 108 2.29 -1.08 5.08
C VAL A 108 3.75 -1.22 5.45
N ILE A 109 4.64 -0.67 4.62
CA ILE A 109 6.09 -0.71 4.80
C ILE A 109 6.65 0.70 4.83
N THR A 110 7.78 0.89 5.50
CA THR A 110 8.45 2.20 5.61
C THR A 110 9.95 2.11 5.36
N HIS A 111 10.50 3.16 4.73
CA HIS A 111 11.94 3.39 4.66
C HIS A 111 12.50 3.95 5.97
N ASP A 112 11.66 4.44 6.88
CA ASP A 112 12.14 5.05 8.11
C ASP A 112 12.92 4.04 8.96
N GLY A 113 14.07 4.49 9.45
CA GLY A 113 15.03 3.65 10.18
C GLY A 113 15.87 2.70 9.31
N GLN A 114 15.64 2.63 7.99
CA GLN A 114 16.40 1.77 7.07
C GLN A 114 17.57 2.47 6.37
N LYS A 115 18.56 1.68 5.96
CA LYS A 115 19.66 2.10 5.08
C LYS A 115 19.43 1.49 3.69
N ASP A 116 20.06 2.09 2.69
CA ASP A 116 20.17 1.53 1.33
C ASP A 116 18.81 1.14 0.69
N ASP A 117 17.86 2.08 0.68
CA ASP A 117 16.50 1.94 0.09
C ASP A 117 15.70 0.73 0.61
N GLY A 118 16.09 0.13 1.73
CA GLY A 118 15.38 -1.00 2.33
C GLY A 118 14.07 -0.57 2.98
N PHE A 119 13.19 -1.55 3.20
CA PHE A 119 11.94 -1.40 3.94
C PHE A 119 11.90 -2.23 5.22
N VAL A 120 11.04 -1.82 6.15
CA VAL A 120 10.51 -2.66 7.25
C VAL A 120 8.99 -2.60 7.26
N GLU A 121 8.35 -3.64 7.78
CA GLU A 121 6.90 -3.66 7.97
C GLU A 121 6.49 -2.72 9.11
N CYS A 122 5.46 -1.92 8.88
CA CYS A 122 4.82 -1.12 9.92
C CYS A 122 4.00 -2.02 10.84
N ALA A 123 3.84 -1.63 12.11
CA ALA A 123 3.03 -2.39 13.04
C ALA A 123 1.54 -2.18 12.77
N ASP A 124 0.74 -3.24 12.70
CA ASP A 124 -0.71 -3.20 12.50
C ASP A 124 -1.46 -4.21 13.39
N ASP A 125 -2.78 -4.15 13.44
CA ASP A 125 -3.57 -5.00 14.36
C ASP A 125 -4.02 -6.35 13.78
N THR A 126 -3.55 -6.72 12.58
CA THR A 126 -4.00 -7.94 11.89
C THR A 126 -2.86 -8.91 11.61
N LEU A 127 -1.86 -8.48 10.85
CA LEU A 127 -0.83 -9.33 10.25
C LEU A 127 0.54 -9.08 10.86
N ASN A 128 0.81 -7.83 11.25
CA ASN A 128 2.07 -7.43 11.86
C ASN A 128 1.91 -6.68 13.18
N PRO A 129 1.47 -7.33 14.28
CA PRO A 129 1.26 -6.68 15.58
C PRO A 129 2.50 -6.12 16.27
N ARG A 130 3.71 -6.29 15.71
CA ARG A 130 4.96 -5.88 16.36
C ARG A 130 5.85 -4.94 15.54
N GLY A 131 5.59 -4.75 14.25
CA GLY A 131 6.53 -4.03 13.38
C GLY A 131 7.69 -4.94 13.01
#